data_AF-A0A2M8K2T2-F1
#
_entry.id   AF-A0A2M8K2T2-F1
#
_cell.length_a   1.000
_cell.length_b   1.000
_cell.length_c   1.000
_cell.angle_alpha   90.00
_cell.angle_beta   90.00
_cell.angle_gamma   90.00
#
_symmetry.space_group_name_H-M   'P 1'
#
loop_
_entity.id
_entity.type
_entity.pdbx_description
1 polymer ?
#
loop_
_entity_poly.entity_id
_entity_poly.type
_entity_poly.pdbx_seq_one_letter_code
_entity_poly.pdbx_strand_id
1 'polypeptide(L)'
;MKWLTYPAFLLLHTLGIIGMLRTLLGLSIVGGILTLVAPSRLAEMLWAVLAYLAIASLWLLLQEIGQLQRYCEETVLQSTNEPFSAIQWLLLQPVSRGFQQWLNREQRQQQLLQQRLDEISHSSHELEQSAALVTRNAEGQSDSATVAAAAVEELNVSIMQVASLAADSRQTSVVASEQLADGIEQLTNLVRQVSEMAQQAITTDELIRQLSSNSHIINEMSGTIRSIADQTNLLALNAAIEAARAGESGRGFAVVADEVRRLAMHSQESATEISRNIELVQQHIKEAAVQVSDLTGLAHRSAENSERVRTLLNQVQQHTQQLTGQVDQVAVSTEQQGQAVAEIAELADRVRRGNADNLQAADQARTIAHHLAHLTG
;
A
#
# COMPACT_ATOMS: atom_id res chain seq x y z
N MET A 1 56.44 -65.09 -66.03
CA MET A 1 55.26 -65.55 -65.25
C MET A 1 53.92 -64.94 -65.69
N LYS A 2 53.85 -63.80 -66.40
CA LYS A 2 52.56 -63.18 -66.80
C LYS A 2 51.75 -63.94 -67.88
N TRP A 3 52.40 -64.73 -68.73
CA TRP A 3 51.72 -65.51 -69.77
C TRP A 3 51.05 -66.80 -69.25
N LEU A 4 51.55 -67.35 -68.14
CA LEU A 4 51.01 -68.57 -67.56
C LEU A 4 49.61 -68.31 -66.95
N THR A 5 49.42 -67.20 -66.25
CA THR A 5 48.15 -66.87 -65.58
C THR A 5 47.09 -66.27 -66.50
N TYR A 6 47.37 -66.12 -67.81
CA TYR A 6 46.50 -65.46 -68.78
C TYR A 6 45.10 -66.06 -68.96
N PRO A 7 44.91 -67.40 -69.08
CA PRO A 7 43.56 -67.97 -69.19
C PRO A 7 42.73 -67.82 -67.89
N ALA A 8 43.38 -67.92 -66.73
CA ALA A 8 42.74 -67.62 -65.44
C ALA A 8 42.35 -66.14 -65.36
N PHE A 9 43.21 -65.24 -65.85
CA PHE A 9 42.95 -63.81 -65.94
C PHE A 9 41.77 -63.46 -66.87
N LEU A 10 41.60 -64.16 -67.99
CA LEU A 10 40.53 -63.91 -68.97
C LEU A 10 39.15 -64.40 -68.50
N LEU A 11 39.10 -65.59 -67.88
CA LEU A 11 37.92 -66.09 -67.18
C LEU A 11 37.51 -65.14 -66.06
N LEU A 12 38.48 -64.54 -65.40
CA LEU A 12 38.24 -63.62 -64.31
C LEU A 12 37.72 -62.26 -64.78
N HIS A 13 38.31 -61.68 -65.84
CA HIS A 13 37.90 -60.38 -66.37
C HIS A 13 36.45 -60.36 -66.86
N THR A 14 35.93 -61.49 -67.32
CA THR A 14 34.59 -61.59 -67.91
C THR A 14 33.50 -61.95 -66.90
N LEU A 15 33.84 -62.70 -65.85
CA LEU A 15 32.84 -63.32 -64.94
C LEU A 15 32.97 -62.87 -63.47
N GLY A 16 34.05 -62.17 -63.09
CA GLY A 16 34.33 -61.76 -61.71
C GLY A 16 34.69 -62.94 -60.78
N ILE A 17 35.01 -62.68 -59.50
CA ILE A 17 35.41 -63.74 -58.54
C ILE A 17 34.33 -64.82 -58.41
N ILE A 18 33.08 -64.42 -58.20
CA ILE A 18 31.97 -65.36 -58.00
C ILE A 18 31.70 -66.16 -59.28
N GLY A 19 31.76 -65.52 -60.45
CA GLY A 19 31.58 -66.21 -61.72
C GLY A 19 32.75 -67.14 -62.05
N MET A 20 33.98 -66.77 -61.72
CA MET A 20 35.16 -67.66 -61.84
C MET A 20 35.05 -68.87 -60.92
N LEU A 21 34.62 -68.68 -59.66
CA LEU A 21 34.45 -69.80 -58.73
C LEU A 21 33.36 -70.76 -59.24
N ARG A 22 32.26 -70.22 -59.79
CA ARG A 22 31.19 -71.01 -60.41
C ARG A 22 31.65 -71.75 -61.66
N THR A 23 32.49 -71.14 -62.51
CA THR A 23 33.01 -71.84 -63.70
C THR A 23 34.05 -72.90 -63.35
N LEU A 24 34.92 -72.66 -62.37
CA LEU A 24 35.84 -73.68 -61.84
C LEU A 24 35.06 -74.85 -61.22
N LEU A 25 34.02 -74.57 -60.44
CA LEU A 25 33.15 -75.61 -59.86
C LEU A 25 32.41 -76.38 -60.95
N GLY A 26 31.86 -75.69 -61.95
CA GLY A 26 31.22 -76.30 -63.11
C GLY A 26 32.17 -77.19 -63.91
N LEU A 27 33.39 -76.71 -64.20
CA LEU A 27 34.44 -77.49 -64.87
C LEU A 27 34.87 -78.70 -64.04
N SER A 28 34.93 -78.58 -62.71
CA SER A 28 35.25 -79.70 -61.82
C SER A 28 34.16 -80.78 -61.84
N ILE A 29 32.88 -80.40 -61.86
CA ILE A 29 31.76 -81.34 -61.96
C ILE A 29 31.78 -82.03 -63.33
N VAL A 30 31.95 -81.27 -64.42
CA VAL A 30 32.04 -81.81 -65.79
C VAL A 30 33.26 -82.73 -65.92
N GLY A 31 34.42 -82.33 -65.40
CA GLY A 31 35.63 -83.15 -65.36
C GLY A 31 35.42 -84.46 -64.60
N GLY A 32 34.76 -84.41 -63.44
CA GLY A 32 34.36 -85.59 -62.67
C GLY A 32 33.45 -86.54 -63.46
N ILE A 33 32.41 -86.02 -64.10
CA ILE A 33 31.50 -86.85 -64.92
C ILE A 33 32.24 -87.46 -66.13
N LEU A 34 33.15 -86.72 -66.76
CA LEU A 34 33.90 -87.20 -67.92
C LEU A 34 34.87 -88.35 -67.58
N THR A 35 35.41 -88.40 -66.35
CA THR A 35 36.26 -89.52 -65.89
C THR A 35 35.52 -90.86 -65.85
N LEU A 36 34.19 -90.85 -65.72
CA LEU A 36 33.36 -92.07 -65.72
C LEU A 36 33.07 -92.60 -67.13
N VAL A 37 33.25 -91.79 -68.18
CA VAL A 37 32.76 -92.10 -69.54
C VAL A 37 33.87 -92.14 -70.60
N ALA A 38 34.99 -91.44 -70.40
CA ALA A 38 36.05 -91.25 -71.39
C ALA A 38 37.32 -92.09 -71.12
N PRO A 39 38.15 -92.40 -72.15
CA PRO A 39 39.43 -93.10 -71.97
C PRO A 39 40.39 -92.33 -71.04
N SER A 40 41.11 -93.06 -70.18
CA SER A 40 41.86 -92.54 -69.02
C SER A 40 42.82 -91.37 -69.32
N ARG A 41 43.42 -91.31 -70.53
CA ARG A 41 44.36 -90.24 -70.90
C ARG A 41 43.73 -88.85 -71.07
N LEU A 42 42.47 -88.75 -71.53
CA LEU A 42 41.79 -87.45 -71.70
C LEU A 42 41.35 -86.86 -70.36
N ALA A 43 40.94 -87.73 -69.43
CA ALA A 43 40.62 -87.37 -68.07
C ALA A 43 41.82 -86.77 -67.32
N GLU A 44 43.00 -87.38 -67.43
CA GLU A 44 44.23 -86.89 -66.78
C GLU A 44 44.65 -85.49 -67.27
N MET A 45 44.55 -85.21 -68.58
CA MET A 45 44.83 -83.88 -69.11
C MET A 45 43.84 -82.82 -68.62
N LEU A 46 42.55 -83.14 -68.52
CA LEU A 46 41.54 -82.21 -68.02
C LEU A 46 41.74 -81.88 -66.54
N TRP A 47 42.08 -82.86 -65.70
CA TRP A 47 42.41 -82.63 -64.29
C TRP A 47 43.69 -81.81 -64.12
N ALA A 48 44.70 -82.00 -64.97
CA ALA A 48 45.92 -81.19 -64.94
C ALA A 48 45.64 -79.71 -65.30
N VAL A 49 44.79 -79.45 -66.31
CA VAL A 49 44.36 -78.09 -66.69
C VAL A 49 43.51 -77.45 -65.60
N LEU A 50 42.61 -78.22 -64.97
CA LEU A 50 41.80 -77.78 -63.83
C LEU A 50 42.66 -77.41 -62.62
N ALA A 51 43.59 -78.29 -62.22
CA ALA A 51 44.51 -78.05 -61.11
C ALA A 51 45.37 -76.81 -61.38
N TYR A 52 45.84 -76.66 -62.62
CA TYR A 52 46.59 -75.49 -63.05
C TYR A 52 45.77 -74.19 -62.94
N LEU A 53 44.54 -74.17 -63.47
CA LEU A 53 43.66 -73.00 -63.38
C LEU A 53 43.28 -72.69 -61.92
N ALA A 54 43.08 -73.71 -61.09
CA ALA A 54 42.78 -73.56 -59.66
C ALA A 54 43.95 -72.98 -58.87
N ILE A 55 45.18 -73.49 -59.09
CA ILE A 55 46.38 -72.97 -58.41
C ILE A 55 46.71 -71.57 -58.89
N ALA A 56 46.64 -71.31 -60.20
CA ALA A 56 46.90 -69.99 -60.78
C ALA A 56 45.91 -68.93 -60.28
N SER A 57 44.62 -69.29 -60.16
CA SER A 57 43.60 -68.39 -59.64
C SER A 57 43.72 -68.16 -58.13
N LEU A 58 44.06 -69.19 -57.36
CA LEU A 58 44.32 -69.07 -55.93
C LEU A 58 45.53 -68.18 -55.65
N TRP A 59 46.61 -68.34 -56.42
CA TRP A 59 47.82 -67.52 -56.29
C TRP A 59 47.53 -66.04 -56.60
N LEU A 60 46.74 -65.76 -57.65
CA LEU A 60 46.33 -64.40 -58.00
C LEU A 60 45.48 -63.75 -56.89
N LEU A 61 44.54 -64.50 -56.30
CA LEU A 61 43.72 -64.03 -55.18
C LEU A 61 44.56 -63.71 -53.94
N LEU A 62 45.48 -64.59 -53.56
CA LEU A 62 46.35 -64.38 -52.39
C LEU A 62 47.25 -63.15 -52.55
N GLN A 63 47.78 -62.93 -53.75
CA GLN A 63 48.59 -61.75 -54.03
C GLN A 63 47.80 -60.45 -53.87
N GLU A 64 46.57 -60.41 -54.40
CA GLU A 64 45.71 -59.23 -54.36
C GLU A 64 45.18 -58.95 -52.94
N ILE A 65 44.84 -60.00 -52.18
CA ILE A 65 44.50 -59.89 -50.76
C ILE A 65 45.69 -59.34 -49.95
N GLY A 66 46.91 -59.82 -50.21
CA GLY A 66 48.11 -59.34 -49.54
C GLY A 66 48.43 -57.87 -49.84
N GLN A 67 48.12 -57.38 -51.04
CA GLN A 67 48.26 -55.96 -51.39
C GLN A 67 47.20 -55.09 -50.72
N LEU A 68 45.94 -55.55 -50.68
CA LEU A 68 44.87 -54.87 -49.93
C LEU A 68 45.20 -54.77 -48.44
N GLN A 69 45.77 -55.83 -47.84
CA GLN A 69 46.13 -55.81 -46.43
C GLN A 69 47.18 -54.73 -46.14
N ARG A 70 48.25 -54.64 -46.95
CA ARG A 70 49.29 -53.62 -46.78
C ARG A 70 48.75 -52.20 -46.96
N TYR A 71 47.87 -52.01 -47.94
CA TYR A 71 47.27 -50.70 -48.18
C TYR A 71 46.30 -50.30 -47.06
N CYS A 72 45.51 -51.24 -46.53
CA CYS A 72 44.70 -51.01 -45.33
C CYS A 72 45.58 -50.63 -44.13
N GLU A 73 46.72 -51.30 -43.96
CA GLU A 73 47.67 -50.99 -42.89
C GLU A 73 48.28 -49.59 -43.03
N GLU A 74 48.61 -49.17 -44.26
CA GLU A 74 49.08 -47.81 -44.56
C GLU A 74 47.99 -46.75 -44.39
N THR A 75 46.75 -47.03 -44.80
CA THR A 75 45.62 -46.09 -44.66
C THR A 75 45.18 -45.91 -43.21
N VAL A 76 45.39 -46.93 -42.37
CA VAL A 76 45.17 -46.83 -40.91
C VAL A 76 46.27 -45.98 -40.25
N LEU A 77 47.49 -45.96 -40.81
CA LEU A 77 48.64 -45.21 -40.27
C LEU A 77 48.76 -43.77 -40.80
N GLN A 78 48.27 -43.49 -42.01
CA GLN A 78 48.24 -42.15 -42.61
C GLN A 78 46.80 -41.79 -42.95
N SER A 79 46.30 -40.70 -42.37
CA SER A 79 44.97 -40.13 -42.63
C SER A 79 44.85 -39.51 -44.03
N THR A 80 45.33 -40.20 -45.07
CA THR A 80 45.17 -39.79 -46.45
C THR A 80 43.75 -40.08 -46.89
N ASN A 81 42.97 -39.02 -47.06
CA ASN A 81 41.59 -39.03 -47.55
C ASN A 81 41.50 -39.27 -49.07
N GLU A 82 42.55 -39.85 -49.66
CA GLU A 82 42.57 -40.19 -51.07
C GLU A 82 41.54 -41.29 -51.29
N PRO A 83 40.53 -41.08 -52.16
CA PRO A 83 39.62 -42.17 -52.53
C PRO A 83 40.46 -43.32 -53.11
N PHE A 84 39.94 -44.55 -53.03
CA PHE A 84 40.43 -45.73 -53.76
C PHE A 84 40.52 -45.41 -55.27
N SER A 85 41.53 -44.66 -55.68
CA SER A 85 41.62 -44.07 -57.01
C SER A 85 42.29 -45.10 -57.89
N ALA A 86 41.44 -45.78 -58.67
CA ALA A 86 41.84 -46.64 -59.78
C ALA A 86 43.00 -47.60 -59.48
N ILE A 87 42.95 -48.30 -58.34
CA ILE A 87 43.93 -49.34 -58.10
C ILE A 87 43.65 -50.49 -59.10
N GLN A 88 44.69 -50.94 -59.80
CA GLN A 88 44.70 -51.96 -60.87
C GLN A 88 44.16 -53.36 -60.45
N TRP A 89 43.48 -53.46 -59.31
CA TRP A 89 42.97 -54.68 -58.70
C TRP A 89 41.60 -55.04 -59.24
N LEU A 90 41.58 -55.73 -60.39
CA LEU A 90 40.35 -56.16 -61.06
C LEU A 90 39.51 -57.13 -60.20
N LEU A 91 40.19 -57.92 -59.35
CA LEU A 91 39.61 -59.00 -58.55
C LEU A 91 38.66 -58.48 -57.46
N LEU A 92 39.09 -57.50 -56.69
CA LEU A 92 38.45 -57.14 -55.42
C LEU A 92 37.61 -55.85 -55.50
N GLN A 93 37.30 -55.35 -56.70
CA GLN A 93 36.52 -54.11 -56.89
C GLN A 93 35.15 -54.08 -56.18
N PRO A 94 34.31 -55.14 -56.18
CA PRO A 94 33.03 -55.09 -55.48
C PRO A 94 33.20 -55.02 -53.96
N VAL A 95 34.21 -55.72 -53.44
CA VAL A 95 34.56 -55.75 -52.01
C VAL A 95 35.15 -54.39 -51.60
N SER A 96 36.05 -53.82 -52.39
CA SER A 96 36.65 -52.51 -52.11
C SER A 96 35.61 -51.39 -52.14
N ARG A 97 34.66 -51.39 -53.10
CA ARG A 97 33.55 -50.41 -53.12
C ARG A 97 32.64 -50.55 -51.90
N GLY A 98 32.29 -51.77 -51.50
CA GLY A 98 31.47 -52.03 -50.31
C GLY A 98 32.16 -51.59 -49.02
N PHE A 99 33.45 -51.89 -48.89
CA PHE A 99 34.29 -51.47 -47.77
C PHE A 99 34.47 -49.95 -47.72
N GLN A 100 34.70 -49.29 -48.87
CA GLN A 100 34.78 -47.83 -48.96
C GLN A 100 33.47 -47.15 -48.58
N GLN A 101 32.32 -47.71 -49.00
CA GLN A 101 31.02 -47.21 -48.56
C GLN A 101 30.81 -47.37 -47.05
N TRP A 102 31.27 -48.47 -46.46
CA TRP A 102 31.24 -48.69 -45.02
C TRP A 102 32.14 -47.70 -44.28
N LEU A 103 33.40 -47.54 -44.68
CA LEU A 103 34.33 -46.55 -44.11
C LEU A 103 33.76 -45.13 -44.18
N ASN A 104 33.21 -44.72 -45.33
CA ASN A 104 32.56 -43.43 -45.49
C ASN A 104 31.29 -43.29 -44.64
N ARG A 105 30.60 -44.38 -44.29
CA ARG A 105 29.46 -44.36 -43.36
C ARG A 105 29.95 -44.23 -41.93
N GLU A 106 30.96 -44.99 -41.51
CA GLU A 106 31.56 -44.91 -40.17
C GLU A 106 32.17 -43.53 -39.91
N GLN A 107 32.93 -42.98 -40.87
CA GLN A 107 33.47 -41.63 -40.76
C GLN A 107 32.37 -40.57 -40.62
N ARG A 108 31.28 -40.68 -41.39
CA ARG A 108 30.12 -39.79 -41.26
C ARG A 108 29.41 -39.96 -39.91
N GLN A 109 29.30 -41.19 -39.40
CA GLN A 109 28.73 -41.45 -38.08
C GLN A 109 29.61 -40.85 -36.97
N GLN A 110 30.93 -40.98 -37.06
CA GLN A 110 31.86 -40.36 -36.13
C GLN A 110 31.78 -38.83 -36.16
N GLN A 111 31.75 -38.23 -37.35
CA GLN A 111 31.59 -36.78 -37.50
C GLN A 111 30.25 -36.30 -36.92
N LEU A 112 29.16 -37.02 -37.18
CA LEU A 112 27.84 -36.69 -36.64
C LEU A 112 27.81 -36.85 -35.11
N LEU A 113 28.49 -37.87 -34.57
CA LEU A 113 28.61 -38.06 -33.13
C LEU A 113 29.39 -36.90 -32.49
N GLN A 114 30.52 -36.51 -33.08
CA GLN A 114 31.31 -35.35 -32.61
C GLN A 114 30.46 -34.07 -32.62
N GLN A 115 29.74 -33.79 -33.71
CA GLN A 115 28.84 -32.63 -33.78
C GLN A 115 27.77 -32.64 -32.68
N ARG A 116 27.19 -33.81 -32.37
CA ARG A 116 26.22 -33.94 -31.28
C ARG A 116 26.85 -33.76 -29.91
N LEU A 117 28.08 -34.23 -29.70
CA LEU A 117 28.81 -34.03 -28.43
C LEU A 117 29.16 -32.55 -28.24
N ASP A 118 29.58 -31.86 -29.30
CA ASP A 118 29.85 -30.41 -29.27
C ASP A 118 28.56 -29.63 -28.95
N GLU A 119 27.43 -30.00 -29.56
CA GLU A 119 26.12 -29.39 -29.28
C GLU A 119 25.66 -29.63 -27.83
N ILE A 120 25.81 -30.85 -27.32
CA ILE A 120 25.51 -31.17 -25.91
C ILE A 120 26.43 -30.39 -24.97
N SER A 121 27.73 -30.28 -25.28
CA SER A 121 28.67 -29.50 -24.48
C SER A 121 28.29 -28.02 -24.46
N HIS A 122 27.85 -27.48 -25.60
CA HIS A 122 27.40 -26.09 -25.70
C HIS A 122 26.12 -25.87 -24.89
N SER A 123 25.08 -26.68 -25.10
CA SER A 123 23.82 -26.59 -24.35
C SER A 123 24.02 -26.81 -22.84
N SER A 124 24.98 -27.66 -22.46
CA SER A 124 25.36 -27.85 -21.07
C SER A 124 25.94 -26.57 -20.46
N HIS A 125 26.83 -25.88 -21.18
CA HIS A 125 27.38 -24.61 -20.72
C HIS A 125 26.31 -23.51 -20.63
N GLU A 126 25.38 -23.44 -21.59
CA GLU A 126 24.24 -22.52 -21.52
C GLU A 126 23.33 -22.84 -20.32
N LEU A 127 23.09 -24.12 -20.03
CA LEU A 127 22.32 -24.55 -18.87
C LEU A 127 22.98 -24.15 -17.55
N GLU A 128 24.30 -24.29 -17.44
CA GLU A 128 25.08 -23.85 -16.29
C GLU A 128 24.98 -22.33 -16.08
N GLN A 129 25.14 -21.55 -17.16
CA GLN A 129 24.99 -20.09 -17.09
C GLN A 129 23.57 -19.68 -16.68
N SER A 130 22.55 -20.35 -17.24
CA SER A 130 21.15 -20.11 -16.88
C SER A 130 20.87 -20.45 -15.42
N ALA A 131 21.37 -21.58 -14.92
CA ALA A 131 21.27 -21.96 -13.51
C ALA A 131 21.95 -20.92 -12.59
N ALA A 132 23.13 -20.41 -12.95
CA ALA A 132 23.80 -19.36 -12.20
C ALA A 132 23.02 -18.03 -12.20
N LEU A 133 22.34 -17.70 -13.31
CA LEU A 133 21.46 -16.53 -13.38
C LEU A 133 20.22 -16.70 -12.48
N VAL A 134 19.56 -17.86 -12.53
CA VAL A 134 18.41 -18.17 -11.67
C VAL A 134 18.81 -18.10 -10.20
N THR A 135 19.98 -18.64 -9.83
CA THR A 135 20.51 -18.60 -8.45
C THR A 135 20.65 -17.15 -7.97
N ARG A 136 21.35 -16.30 -8.72
CA ARG A 136 21.53 -14.88 -8.36
C ARG A 136 20.21 -14.12 -8.26
N ASN A 137 19.27 -14.39 -9.17
CA ASN A 137 17.95 -13.76 -9.14
C ASN A 137 17.14 -14.21 -7.91
N ALA A 138 17.16 -15.50 -7.58
CA ALA A 138 16.44 -16.05 -6.44
C ALA A 138 17.02 -15.54 -5.11
N GLU A 139 18.35 -15.42 -4.99
CA GLU A 139 19.01 -14.80 -3.84
C GLU A 139 18.59 -13.34 -3.68
N GLY A 140 18.68 -12.53 -4.76
CA GLY A 140 18.28 -11.11 -4.71
C GLY A 140 16.80 -10.90 -4.42
N GLN A 141 15.93 -11.78 -4.92
CA GLN A 141 14.49 -11.76 -4.60
C GLN A 141 14.24 -12.21 -3.14
N SER A 142 15.03 -13.12 -2.58
CA SER A 142 14.93 -13.55 -1.17
C SER A 142 15.32 -12.42 -0.22
N ASP A 143 16.39 -11.69 -0.54
CA ASP A 143 16.80 -10.50 0.22
C ASP A 143 15.70 -9.42 0.16
N SER A 144 15.16 -9.16 -1.03
CA SER A 144 14.05 -8.22 -1.22
C SER A 144 12.81 -8.61 -0.43
N ALA A 145 12.47 -9.91 -0.40
CA ALA A 145 11.34 -10.43 0.39
C ALA A 145 11.58 -10.27 1.91
N THR A 146 12.82 -10.42 2.37
CA THR A 146 13.19 -10.21 3.77
C THR A 146 13.05 -8.75 4.19
N VAL A 147 13.51 -7.82 3.34
CA VAL A 147 13.31 -6.39 3.56
C VAL A 147 11.81 -6.02 3.55
N ALA A 148 11.04 -6.60 2.62
CA ALA A 148 9.60 -6.40 2.56
C ALA A 148 8.90 -6.90 3.85
N ALA A 149 9.29 -8.08 4.37
CA ALA A 149 8.74 -8.62 5.61
C ALA A 149 9.04 -7.71 6.81
N ALA A 150 10.24 -7.15 6.91
CA ALA A 150 10.59 -6.19 7.94
C ALA A 150 9.74 -4.90 7.84
N ALA A 151 9.56 -4.37 6.63
CA ALA A 151 8.71 -3.21 6.39
C ALA A 151 7.23 -3.47 6.74
N VAL A 152 6.74 -4.69 6.48
CA VAL A 152 5.39 -5.11 6.88
C VAL A 152 5.23 -5.10 8.41
N GLU A 153 6.22 -5.58 9.15
CA GLU A 153 6.17 -5.56 10.62
C GLU A 153 6.12 -4.11 11.16
N GLU A 154 6.94 -3.22 10.60
CA GLU A 154 6.88 -1.79 10.95
C GLU A 154 5.52 -1.15 10.60
N LEU A 155 4.96 -1.47 9.44
CA LEU A 155 3.62 -1.01 9.05
C LEU A 155 2.55 -1.53 10.00
N ASN A 156 2.65 -2.78 10.46
CA ASN A 156 1.69 -3.35 11.40
C ASN A 156 1.71 -2.60 12.74
N VAL A 157 2.89 -2.28 13.27
CA VAL A 157 3.03 -1.45 14.48
C VAL A 157 2.42 -0.07 14.27
N SER A 158 2.67 0.56 13.12
CA SER A 158 2.11 1.88 12.78
C SER A 158 0.58 1.85 12.69
N ILE A 159 0.01 0.82 12.06
CA ILE A 159 -1.45 0.62 11.96
C ILE A 159 -2.07 0.47 13.34
N MET A 160 -1.46 -0.31 14.24
CA MET A 160 -1.93 -0.44 15.63
C MET A 160 -1.89 0.90 16.38
N GLN A 161 -0.84 1.70 16.18
CA GLN A 161 -0.74 3.03 16.78
C GLN A 161 -1.82 3.99 16.26
N VAL A 162 -2.06 4.00 14.94
CA VAL A 162 -3.12 4.82 14.32
C VAL A 162 -4.49 4.39 14.82
N ALA A 163 -4.76 3.09 14.94
CA ALA A 163 -6.01 2.57 15.47
C ALA A 163 -6.24 3.01 16.93
N SER A 164 -5.21 2.93 17.77
CA SER A 164 -5.27 3.42 19.16
C SER A 164 -5.54 4.92 19.21
N LEU A 165 -4.83 5.71 18.40
CA LEU A 165 -5.01 7.15 18.35
C LEU A 165 -6.42 7.54 17.88
N ALA A 166 -6.98 6.81 16.91
CA ALA A 166 -8.34 6.99 16.46
C ALA A 166 -9.35 6.69 17.59
N ALA A 167 -9.17 5.60 18.34
CA ALA A 167 -10.03 5.27 19.48
C ALA A 167 -9.99 6.36 20.57
N ASP A 168 -8.80 6.83 20.94
CA ASP A 168 -8.61 7.92 21.92
C ASP A 168 -9.22 9.24 21.44
N SER A 169 -9.05 9.57 20.15
CA SER A 169 -9.62 10.77 19.53
C SER A 169 -11.15 10.73 19.49
N ARG A 170 -11.73 9.54 19.26
CA ARG A 170 -13.18 9.31 19.32
C ARG A 170 -13.68 9.54 20.73
N GLN A 171 -13.04 8.94 21.73
CA GLN A 171 -13.42 9.12 23.14
C GLN A 171 -13.36 10.59 23.56
N THR A 172 -12.28 11.29 23.17
CA THR A 172 -12.12 12.72 23.45
C THR A 172 -13.23 13.54 22.79
N SER A 173 -13.59 13.24 21.55
CA SER A 173 -14.69 13.92 20.85
C SER A 173 -16.05 13.68 21.51
N VAL A 174 -16.31 12.47 22.02
CA VAL A 174 -17.55 12.17 22.78
C VAL A 174 -17.61 13.01 24.06
N VAL A 175 -16.55 13.01 24.86
CA VAL A 175 -16.48 13.81 26.09
C VAL A 175 -16.63 15.30 25.79
N ALA A 176 -15.98 15.81 24.74
CA ALA A 176 -16.13 17.19 24.31
C ALA A 176 -17.58 17.50 23.91
N SER A 177 -18.27 16.58 23.25
CA SER A 177 -19.68 16.74 22.88
C SER A 177 -20.60 16.86 24.10
N GLU A 178 -20.37 16.03 25.13
CA GLU A 178 -21.10 16.08 26.40
C GLU A 178 -20.85 17.41 27.13
N GLN A 179 -19.59 17.85 27.22
CA GLN A 179 -19.22 19.12 27.84
C GLN A 179 -19.82 20.33 27.12
N LEU A 180 -19.88 20.28 25.79
CA LEU A 180 -20.53 21.33 24.99
C LEU A 180 -22.04 21.36 25.22
N ALA A 181 -22.68 20.20 25.33
CA ALA A 181 -24.12 20.12 25.62
C ALA A 181 -24.44 20.71 27.00
N ASP A 182 -23.66 20.37 28.03
CA ASP A 182 -23.78 20.97 29.37
C ASP A 182 -23.52 22.49 29.33
N GLY A 183 -22.49 22.95 28.62
CA GLY A 183 -22.21 24.38 28.45
C GLY A 183 -23.34 25.15 27.76
N ILE A 184 -24.00 24.55 26.77
CA ILE A 184 -25.18 25.13 26.12
C ILE A 184 -26.35 25.23 27.11
N GLU A 185 -26.60 24.20 27.92
CA GLU A 185 -27.65 24.23 28.94
C GLU A 185 -27.39 25.32 30.00
N GLN A 186 -26.16 25.44 30.48
CA GLN A 186 -25.75 26.48 31.42
C GLN A 186 -25.98 27.89 30.85
N LEU A 187 -25.67 28.11 29.56
CA LEU A 187 -25.96 29.39 28.89
C LEU A 187 -27.45 29.67 28.76
N THR A 188 -28.26 28.66 28.43
CA THR A 188 -29.72 28.80 28.40
C THR A 188 -30.26 29.23 29.77
N ASN A 189 -29.75 28.64 30.85
CA ASN A 189 -30.09 29.03 32.21
C ASN A 189 -29.64 30.46 32.54
N LEU A 190 -28.44 30.86 32.11
CA LEU A 190 -27.93 32.22 32.29
C LEU A 190 -28.80 33.25 31.56
N VAL A 191 -29.19 33.00 30.31
CA VAL A 191 -30.08 33.89 29.55
C VAL A 191 -31.42 34.08 30.27
N ARG A 192 -31.99 32.99 30.82
CA ARG A 192 -33.22 33.06 31.61
C ARG A 192 -33.04 33.94 32.86
N GLN A 193 -31.96 33.72 33.62
CA GLN A 193 -31.66 34.52 34.82
C GLN A 193 -31.47 36.01 34.51
N VAL A 194 -30.77 36.33 33.42
CA VAL A 194 -30.59 37.72 32.96
C VAL A 194 -31.92 38.34 32.55
N SER A 195 -32.81 37.59 31.90
CA SER A 195 -34.15 38.06 31.56
C SER A 195 -35.01 38.32 32.80
N GLU A 196 -34.90 37.48 33.83
CA GLU A 196 -35.58 37.68 35.11
C GLU A 196 -35.05 38.94 35.82
N MET A 197 -33.74 39.16 35.81
CA MET A 197 -33.13 40.39 36.33
C MET A 197 -33.62 41.64 35.60
N ALA A 198 -33.73 41.60 34.26
CA ALA A 198 -34.27 42.71 33.48
C ALA A 198 -35.73 43.02 33.88
N GLN A 199 -36.55 41.98 34.09
CA GLN A 199 -37.93 42.16 34.53
C GLN A 199 -38.03 42.75 35.95
N GLN A 200 -37.16 42.33 36.86
CA GLN A 200 -37.05 42.92 38.20
C GLN A 200 -36.62 44.39 38.15
N ALA A 201 -35.71 44.74 37.24
CA ALA A 201 -35.28 46.12 37.02
C ALA A 201 -36.45 47.01 36.56
N ILE A 202 -37.25 46.53 35.59
CA ILE A 202 -38.47 47.23 35.11
C ILE A 202 -39.46 47.44 36.26
N THR A 203 -39.67 46.42 37.09
CA THR A 203 -40.57 46.52 38.25
C THR A 203 -40.06 47.53 39.28
N THR A 204 -38.73 47.60 39.45
CA THR A 204 -38.08 48.56 40.35
C THR A 204 -38.18 50.00 39.81
N ASP A 205 -38.05 50.21 38.50
CA ASP A 205 -38.25 51.53 37.87
C ASP A 205 -39.66 52.07 38.13
N GLU A 206 -40.68 51.22 38.02
CA GLU A 206 -42.07 51.59 38.31
C GLU A 206 -42.26 52.02 39.78
N LEU A 207 -41.67 51.28 40.73
CA LEU A 207 -41.70 51.66 42.15
C LEU A 207 -40.99 53.00 42.41
N ILE A 208 -39.87 53.26 41.73
CA ILE A 208 -39.14 54.54 41.81
C ILE A 208 -40.00 55.68 41.26
N ARG A 209 -40.71 55.48 40.15
CA ARG A 209 -41.65 56.48 39.59
C ARG A 209 -42.78 56.79 40.56
N GLN A 210 -43.37 55.78 41.19
CA GLN A 210 -44.40 55.96 42.21
C GLN A 210 -43.87 56.72 43.42
N LEU A 211 -42.66 56.39 43.89
CA LEU A 211 -42.02 57.09 45.00
C LEU A 211 -41.71 58.56 44.64
N SER A 212 -41.31 58.83 43.39
CA SER A 212 -41.10 60.19 42.88
C SER A 212 -42.41 60.99 42.90
N SER A 213 -43.52 60.39 42.46
CA SER A 213 -44.84 61.04 42.48
C SER A 213 -45.29 61.33 43.91
N ASN A 214 -45.19 60.36 44.82
CA ASN A 214 -45.53 60.54 46.23
C ASN A 214 -44.67 61.65 46.88
N SER A 215 -43.37 61.69 46.59
CA SER A 215 -42.47 62.73 47.10
C SER A 215 -42.84 64.12 46.57
N HIS A 216 -43.33 64.23 45.34
CA HIS A 216 -43.82 65.50 44.79
C HIS A 216 -45.07 65.99 45.55
N ILE A 217 -46.03 65.09 45.78
CA ILE A 217 -47.26 65.38 46.53
C ILE A 217 -46.92 65.84 47.96
N ILE A 218 -46.00 65.17 48.66
CA ILE A 218 -45.59 65.57 50.02
C ILE A 218 -44.97 66.97 50.00
N ASN A 219 -44.17 67.30 48.98
CA ASN A 219 -43.60 68.63 48.86
C ASN A 219 -44.68 69.72 48.66
N GLU A 220 -45.69 69.47 47.84
CA GLU A 220 -46.84 70.38 47.66
C GLU A 220 -47.64 70.56 48.95
N MET A 221 -47.88 69.47 49.70
CA MET A 221 -48.53 69.52 51.01
C MET A 221 -47.72 70.37 52.00
N SER A 222 -46.40 70.17 52.04
CA SER A 222 -45.49 70.95 52.89
C SER A 222 -45.52 72.44 52.55
N GLY A 223 -45.53 72.78 51.26
CA GLY A 223 -45.70 74.16 50.79
C GLY A 223 -47.05 74.77 51.23
N THR A 224 -48.11 73.98 51.20
CA THR A 224 -49.45 74.39 51.68
C THR A 224 -49.44 74.62 53.20
N ILE A 225 -48.84 73.73 53.98
CA ILE A 225 -48.68 73.89 55.44
C ILE A 225 -47.89 75.16 55.76
N ARG A 226 -46.81 75.43 55.02
CA ARG A 226 -46.02 76.66 55.18
C ARG A 226 -46.87 77.90 54.93
N SER A 227 -47.67 77.90 53.86
CA SER A 227 -48.59 79.01 53.53
C SER A 227 -49.66 79.22 54.62
N ILE A 228 -50.25 78.14 55.16
CA ILE A 228 -51.20 78.20 56.27
C ILE A 228 -50.53 78.75 57.54
N ALA A 229 -49.30 78.30 57.84
CA ALA A 229 -48.52 78.79 58.97
C ALA A 229 -48.20 80.29 58.84
N ASP A 230 -47.80 80.76 57.65
CA ASP A 230 -47.60 82.20 57.37
C ASP A 230 -48.87 83.02 57.56
N GLN A 231 -50.01 82.54 57.03
CA GLN A 231 -51.30 83.20 57.21
C GLN A 231 -51.73 83.24 58.69
N THR A 232 -51.51 82.15 59.42
CA THR A 232 -51.82 82.04 60.85
C THR A 232 -50.94 82.97 61.67
N ASN A 233 -49.66 83.08 61.33
CA ASN A 233 -48.70 84.00 61.95
C ASN A 233 -49.14 85.47 61.75
N LEU A 234 -49.57 85.83 60.53
CA LEU A 234 -50.09 87.17 60.23
C LEU A 234 -51.41 87.46 60.96
N LEU A 235 -52.33 86.48 61.03
CA LEU A 235 -53.58 86.60 61.79
C LEU A 235 -53.31 86.79 63.28
N ALA A 236 -52.39 86.00 63.85
CA ALA A 236 -51.98 86.10 65.24
C ALA A 236 -51.30 87.44 65.55
N LEU A 237 -50.48 87.96 64.64
CA LEU A 237 -49.87 89.28 64.77
C LEU A 237 -50.93 90.39 64.79
N ASN A 238 -51.90 90.35 63.87
CA ASN A 238 -53.00 91.32 63.85
C ASN A 238 -53.84 91.23 65.14
N ALA A 239 -54.10 90.03 65.65
CA ALA A 239 -54.80 89.83 66.91
C ALA A 239 -54.01 90.36 68.12
N ALA A 240 -52.69 90.17 68.15
CA ALA A 240 -51.82 90.71 69.20
C ALA A 240 -51.80 92.25 69.19
N ILE A 241 -51.78 92.86 68.00
CA ILE A 241 -51.87 94.32 67.83
C ILE A 241 -53.21 94.85 68.38
N GLU A 242 -54.32 94.22 68.01
CA GLU A 242 -55.64 94.68 68.46
C GLU A 242 -55.87 94.42 69.96
N ALA A 243 -55.33 93.32 70.49
CA ALA A 243 -55.32 93.04 71.93
C ALA A 243 -54.51 94.08 72.72
N ALA A 244 -53.36 94.52 72.20
CA ALA A 244 -52.58 95.62 72.79
C ALA A 244 -53.35 96.96 72.73
N ARG A 245 -54.12 97.18 71.66
CA ARG A 245 -54.95 98.38 71.47
C ARG A 245 -56.12 98.47 72.46
N ALA A 246 -56.65 97.33 72.89
CA ALA A 246 -57.73 97.23 73.89
C ALA A 246 -57.26 97.44 75.35
N GLY A 247 -55.95 97.60 75.60
CA GLY A 247 -55.39 97.88 76.92
C GLY A 247 -55.57 96.70 77.91
N GLU A 248 -55.92 97.00 79.17
CA GLU A 248 -56.08 95.99 80.23
C GLU A 248 -57.16 94.92 79.90
N SER A 249 -58.22 95.30 79.18
CA SER A 249 -59.27 94.37 78.74
C SER A 249 -58.79 93.33 77.71
N GLY A 250 -57.67 93.60 77.04
CA GLY A 250 -57.09 92.74 75.99
C GLY A 250 -55.98 91.80 76.44
N ARG A 251 -55.52 91.86 77.71
CA ARG A 251 -54.35 91.08 78.19
C ARG A 251 -54.47 89.58 77.98
N GLY A 252 -55.64 88.99 78.24
CA GLY A 252 -55.86 87.56 78.04
C GLY A 252 -55.78 87.15 76.56
N PHE A 253 -56.31 87.99 75.66
CA PHE A 253 -56.22 87.77 74.22
C PHE A 253 -54.80 87.95 73.68
N ALA A 254 -54.03 88.89 74.23
CA ALA A 254 -52.63 89.10 73.83
C ALA A 254 -51.77 87.85 74.08
N VAL A 255 -51.94 87.18 75.23
CA VAL A 255 -51.21 85.95 75.56
C VAL A 255 -51.58 84.81 74.60
N VAL A 256 -52.86 84.65 74.27
CA VAL A 256 -53.30 83.64 73.30
C VAL A 256 -52.76 83.95 71.90
N ALA A 257 -52.78 85.21 71.48
CA ALA A 257 -52.26 85.63 70.18
C ALA A 257 -50.74 85.36 70.05
N ASP A 258 -49.95 85.66 71.09
CA ASP A 258 -48.51 85.34 71.11
C ASP A 258 -48.25 83.83 71.06
N GLU A 259 -49.07 83.02 71.75
CA GLU A 259 -48.96 81.56 71.72
C GLU A 259 -49.30 80.98 70.34
N VAL A 260 -50.38 81.44 69.72
CA VAL A 260 -50.74 81.07 68.34
C VAL A 260 -49.64 81.48 67.36
N ARG A 261 -49.06 82.68 67.54
CA ARG A 261 -47.93 83.16 66.73
C ARG A 261 -46.73 82.23 66.84
N ARG A 262 -46.39 81.80 68.06
CA ARG A 262 -45.29 80.87 68.33
C ARG A 262 -45.54 79.49 67.71
N LEU A 263 -46.76 78.94 67.81
CA LEU A 263 -47.14 77.71 67.13
C LEU A 263 -47.05 77.83 65.61
N ALA A 264 -47.49 78.96 65.05
CA ALA A 264 -47.42 79.21 63.62
C ALA A 264 -45.97 79.25 63.12
N MET A 265 -45.07 79.97 63.79
CA MET A 265 -43.63 79.97 63.46
C MET A 265 -43.03 78.56 63.56
N HIS A 266 -43.36 77.79 64.59
CA HIS A 266 -42.86 76.44 64.75
C HIS A 266 -43.38 75.48 63.65
N SER A 267 -44.64 75.64 63.23
CA SER A 267 -45.20 74.90 62.11
C SER A 267 -44.53 75.27 60.78
N GLN A 268 -44.13 76.53 60.60
CA GLN A 268 -43.41 77.00 59.41
C GLN A 268 -41.99 76.42 59.35
N GLU A 269 -41.27 76.41 60.46
CA GLU A 269 -39.95 75.77 60.57
C GLU A 269 -40.04 74.27 60.24
N SER A 270 -41.00 73.56 60.85
CA SER A 270 -41.23 72.14 60.62
C SER A 270 -41.54 71.83 59.14
N ALA A 271 -42.41 72.63 58.51
CA ALA A 271 -42.71 72.48 57.08
C ALA A 271 -41.45 72.73 56.20
N THR A 272 -40.62 73.70 56.57
CA THR A 272 -39.37 73.98 55.85
C THR A 272 -38.39 72.80 55.95
N GLU A 273 -38.29 72.18 57.13
CA GLU A 273 -37.46 70.99 57.35
C GLU A 273 -37.99 69.77 56.58
N ILE A 274 -39.31 69.56 56.55
CA ILE A 274 -39.95 68.52 55.73
C ILE A 274 -39.62 68.73 54.25
N SER A 275 -39.79 69.94 53.72
CA SER A 275 -39.47 70.23 52.31
C SER A 275 -38.01 69.95 51.98
N ARG A 276 -37.07 70.35 52.84
CA ARG A 276 -35.64 70.04 52.67
C ARG A 276 -35.37 68.53 52.64
N ASN A 277 -35.97 67.77 53.55
CA ASN A 277 -35.80 66.31 53.57
C ASN A 277 -36.40 65.65 52.32
N ILE A 278 -37.54 66.15 51.83
CA ILE A 278 -38.16 65.66 50.61
C ILE A 278 -37.33 66.00 49.36
N GLU A 279 -36.67 67.15 49.31
CA GLU A 279 -35.71 67.46 48.25
C GLU A 279 -34.54 66.46 48.20
N LEU A 280 -33.99 66.09 49.36
CA LEU A 280 -32.96 65.05 49.46
C LEU A 280 -33.47 63.68 48.99
N VAL A 281 -34.69 63.29 49.41
CA VAL A 281 -35.33 62.05 48.96
C VAL A 281 -35.52 62.06 47.44
N GLN A 282 -35.97 63.16 46.85
CA GLN A 282 -36.10 63.30 45.39
C GLN A 282 -34.76 63.18 44.67
N GLN A 283 -33.67 63.68 45.25
CA GLN A 283 -32.33 63.49 44.69
C GLN A 283 -31.95 62.00 44.66
N HIS A 284 -32.13 61.28 45.78
CA HIS A 284 -31.83 59.85 45.84
C HIS A 284 -32.70 59.01 44.90
N ILE A 285 -33.97 59.40 44.71
CA ILE A 285 -34.86 58.78 43.72
C ILE A 285 -34.31 58.93 42.30
N LYS A 286 -33.82 60.12 41.93
CA LYS A 286 -33.20 60.36 40.62
C LYS A 286 -31.94 59.52 40.43
N GLU A 287 -31.09 59.43 41.45
CA GLU A 287 -29.88 58.60 41.43
C GLU A 287 -30.23 57.11 41.26
N ALA A 288 -31.24 56.62 41.99
CA ALA A 288 -31.72 55.24 41.87
C ALA A 288 -32.31 54.95 40.47
N ALA A 289 -33.06 55.90 39.89
CA ALA A 289 -33.62 55.75 38.54
C ALA A 289 -32.52 55.57 37.47
N VAL A 290 -31.43 56.36 37.56
CA VAL A 290 -30.29 56.23 36.65
C VAL A 290 -29.64 54.85 36.80
N GLN A 291 -29.41 54.38 38.03
CA GLN A 291 -28.81 53.06 38.26
C GLN A 291 -29.67 51.92 37.73
N VAL A 292 -30.99 51.99 37.88
CA VAL A 292 -31.91 50.96 37.35
C VAL A 292 -31.95 50.97 35.81
N SER A 293 -31.92 52.15 35.20
CA SER A 293 -31.80 52.29 33.74
C SER A 293 -30.51 51.65 33.22
N ASP A 294 -29.38 51.93 33.87
CA ASP A 294 -28.08 51.35 33.52
C ASP A 294 -28.07 49.82 33.70
N LEU A 295 -28.67 49.31 34.77
CA LEU A 295 -28.82 47.88 35.04
C LEU A 295 -29.63 47.18 33.94
N THR A 296 -30.71 47.81 33.48
CA THR A 296 -31.56 47.30 32.39
C THR A 296 -30.78 47.23 31.08
N GLY A 297 -30.01 48.28 30.76
CA GLY A 297 -29.14 48.28 29.59
C GLY A 297 -28.03 47.22 29.67
N LEU A 298 -27.46 47.00 30.85
CA LEU A 298 -26.47 45.95 31.08
C LEU A 298 -27.07 44.55 30.89
N ALA A 299 -28.26 44.30 31.43
CA ALA A 299 -28.97 43.03 31.28
C ALA A 299 -29.24 42.70 29.81
N HIS A 300 -29.72 43.67 29.02
CA HIS A 300 -29.93 43.47 27.58
C HIS A 300 -28.65 43.09 26.84
N ARG A 301 -27.54 43.82 27.06
CA ARG A 301 -26.24 43.49 26.45
C ARG A 301 -25.72 42.12 26.89
N SER A 302 -25.95 41.74 28.15
CA SER A 302 -25.55 40.44 28.67
C SER A 302 -26.34 39.31 28.03
N ALA A 303 -27.65 39.49 27.79
CA ALA A 303 -28.48 38.53 27.09
C ALA A 303 -28.05 38.36 25.62
N GLU A 304 -27.80 39.47 24.90
CA GLU A 304 -27.30 39.43 23.51
C GLU A 304 -25.94 38.71 23.41
N ASN A 305 -25.00 39.03 24.31
CA ASN A 305 -23.71 38.37 24.34
C ASN A 305 -23.83 36.87 24.64
N SER A 306 -24.68 36.49 25.60
CA SER A 306 -24.92 35.08 25.93
C SER A 306 -25.49 34.29 24.75
N GLU A 307 -26.37 34.91 23.97
CA GLU A 307 -26.94 34.31 22.75
C GLU A 307 -25.90 34.13 21.64
N ARG A 308 -24.96 35.08 21.49
CA ARG A 308 -23.83 34.95 20.58
C ARG A 308 -22.90 33.80 21.00
N VAL A 309 -22.60 33.67 22.30
CA VAL A 309 -21.82 32.54 22.81
C VAL A 309 -22.54 31.22 22.58
N ARG A 310 -23.87 31.16 22.82
CA ARG A 310 -24.68 29.97 22.53
C ARG A 310 -24.58 29.55 21.07
N THR A 311 -24.62 30.51 20.14
CA THR A 311 -24.45 30.23 18.71
C THR A 311 -23.07 29.65 18.39
N LEU A 312 -22.01 30.22 18.96
CA LEU A 312 -20.65 29.70 18.80
C LEU A 312 -20.50 28.28 19.35
N LEU A 313 -21.04 27.99 20.54
CA LEU A 313 -20.98 26.65 21.11
C LEU A 313 -21.74 25.62 20.26
N ASN A 314 -22.90 25.98 19.68
CA ASN A 314 -23.61 25.11 18.74
C ASN A 314 -22.75 24.79 17.50
N GLN A 315 -22.02 25.78 16.96
CA GLN A 315 -21.10 25.54 15.84
C GLN A 315 -19.95 24.60 16.24
N VAL A 316 -19.37 24.79 17.42
CA VAL A 316 -18.32 23.90 17.95
C VAL A 316 -18.88 22.48 18.16
N GLN A 317 -20.12 22.34 18.63
CA GLN A 317 -20.78 21.03 18.77
C GLN A 317 -20.93 20.32 17.43
N GLN A 318 -21.36 21.05 16.38
CA GLN A 318 -21.45 20.50 15.02
C GLN A 318 -20.09 20.06 14.48
N HIS A 319 -19.05 20.88 14.66
CA HIS A 319 -17.69 20.51 14.26
C HIS A 319 -17.16 19.30 15.03
N THR A 320 -17.48 19.18 16.32
CA THR A 320 -17.11 18.02 17.13
C THR A 320 -17.79 16.75 16.63
N GLN A 321 -19.07 16.81 16.26
CA GLN A 321 -19.78 15.67 15.65
C GLN A 321 -19.18 15.27 14.30
N GLN A 322 -18.83 16.24 13.47
CA GLN A 322 -18.15 15.98 12.20
C GLN A 322 -16.78 15.32 12.42
N LEU A 323 -16.02 15.79 13.42
CA LEU A 323 -14.73 15.21 13.79
C LEU A 323 -14.89 13.75 14.22
N THR A 324 -15.89 13.43 15.05
CA THR A 324 -16.20 12.04 15.42
C THR A 324 -16.42 11.16 14.18
N GLY A 325 -17.20 11.65 13.21
CA GLY A 325 -17.42 10.91 11.94
C GLY A 325 -16.14 10.73 11.12
N GLN A 326 -15.25 11.72 11.09
CA GLN A 326 -13.95 11.61 10.43
C GLN A 326 -13.05 10.58 11.12
N VAL A 327 -13.05 10.55 12.45
CA VAL A 327 -12.29 9.57 13.24
C VAL A 327 -12.81 8.15 12.99
N ASP A 328 -14.13 7.96 12.90
CA ASP A 328 -14.72 6.67 12.54
C ASP A 328 -14.27 6.21 11.15
N GLN A 329 -14.20 7.13 10.18
CA GLN A 329 -13.68 6.83 8.86
C GLN A 329 -12.19 6.43 8.89
N VAL A 330 -11.37 7.09 9.71
CA VAL A 330 -9.96 6.72 9.92
C VAL A 330 -9.86 5.31 10.52
N ALA A 331 -10.71 4.97 11.49
CA ALA A 331 -10.72 3.62 12.08
C ALA A 331 -11.02 2.55 11.02
N VAL A 332 -12.03 2.76 10.17
CA VAL A 332 -12.37 1.85 9.06
C VAL A 332 -11.21 1.73 8.07
N SER A 333 -10.60 2.84 7.67
CA SER A 333 -9.45 2.82 6.75
C SER A 333 -8.23 2.13 7.36
N THR A 334 -8.03 2.24 8.67
CA THR A 334 -6.94 1.58 9.40
C THR A 334 -7.15 0.07 9.44
N GLU A 335 -8.39 -0.39 9.64
CA GLU A 335 -8.74 -1.82 9.56
C GLU A 335 -8.47 -2.39 8.14
N GLN A 336 -8.87 -1.66 7.10
CA GLN A 336 -8.59 -2.04 5.71
C GLN A 336 -7.09 -2.10 5.41
N GLN A 337 -6.31 -1.13 5.92
CA GLN A 337 -4.85 -1.17 5.81
C GLN A 337 -4.25 -2.39 6.51
N GLY A 338 -4.77 -2.76 7.68
CA GLY A 338 -4.36 -3.97 8.39
C GLY A 338 -4.54 -5.24 7.54
N GLN A 339 -5.68 -5.36 6.85
CA GLN A 339 -5.94 -6.47 5.93
C GLN A 339 -4.95 -6.48 4.75
N ALA A 340 -4.73 -5.32 4.12
CA ALA A 340 -3.80 -5.20 2.99
C ALA A 340 -2.35 -5.55 3.41
N VAL A 341 -1.92 -5.13 4.60
CA VAL A 341 -0.59 -5.47 5.13
C VAL A 341 -0.45 -6.97 5.40
N ALA A 342 -1.50 -7.63 5.91
CA ALA A 342 -1.50 -9.08 6.07
C ALA A 342 -1.35 -9.82 4.73
N GLU A 343 -2.01 -9.34 3.67
CA GLU A 343 -1.86 -9.91 2.32
C GLU A 343 -0.44 -9.73 1.77
N ILE A 344 0.18 -8.56 2.01
CA ILE A 344 1.57 -8.29 1.61
C ILE A 344 2.54 -9.22 2.37
N ALA A 345 2.30 -9.46 3.67
CA ALA A 345 3.09 -10.41 4.46
C ALA A 345 3.04 -11.82 3.84
N GLU A 346 1.84 -12.28 3.48
CA GLU A 346 1.65 -13.58 2.83
C GLU A 346 2.33 -13.65 1.46
N LEU A 347 2.28 -12.57 0.68
CA LEU A 347 2.96 -12.48 -0.61
C LEU A 347 4.49 -12.55 -0.44
N ALA A 348 5.05 -11.85 0.53
CA ALA A 348 6.49 -11.89 0.84
C ALA A 348 6.94 -13.30 1.23
N ASP A 349 6.17 -14.00 2.07
CA ASP A 349 6.47 -15.39 2.43
C ASP A 349 6.36 -16.35 1.23
N ARG A 350 5.36 -16.16 0.35
CA ARG A 350 5.24 -16.93 -0.89
C ARG A 350 6.42 -16.73 -1.83
N VAL A 351 6.90 -15.50 -1.99
CA VAL A 351 8.10 -15.20 -2.80
C VAL A 351 9.33 -15.91 -2.21
N ARG A 352 9.52 -15.82 -0.89
CA ARG A 352 10.64 -16.49 -0.20
C ARG A 352 10.62 -18.00 -0.42
N ARG A 353 9.45 -18.63 -0.32
CA ARG A 353 9.28 -20.08 -0.59
C ARG A 353 9.57 -20.42 -2.05
N GLY A 354 9.00 -19.68 -3.00
CA GLY A 354 9.24 -19.90 -4.42
C GLY A 354 10.72 -19.74 -4.81
N ASN A 355 11.45 -18.84 -4.15
CA ASN A 355 12.89 -18.69 -4.37
C ASN A 355 13.69 -19.88 -3.85
N ALA A 356 13.28 -20.50 -2.74
CA ALA A 356 13.91 -21.72 -2.26
C ALA A 356 13.76 -22.87 -3.30
N ASP A 357 12.57 -23.00 -3.90
CA ASP A 357 12.32 -23.96 -4.96
C ASP A 357 13.17 -23.65 -6.22
N ASN A 358 13.29 -22.38 -6.60
CA ASN A 358 14.13 -21.93 -7.72
C ASN A 358 15.62 -22.23 -7.47
N LEU A 359 16.12 -22.02 -6.25
CA LEU A 359 17.50 -22.34 -5.88
C LEU A 359 17.76 -23.84 -5.98
N GLN A 360 16.82 -24.66 -5.52
CA GLN A 360 16.92 -26.12 -5.66
C GLN A 360 16.92 -26.55 -7.13
N ALA A 361 16.02 -25.99 -7.95
CA ALA A 361 15.96 -26.29 -9.38
C ALA A 361 17.23 -25.86 -10.12
N ALA A 362 17.80 -24.71 -9.76
CA ALA A 362 19.05 -24.22 -10.32
C ALA A 362 20.25 -25.12 -9.95
N ASP A 363 20.34 -25.58 -8.70
CA ASP A 363 21.40 -26.51 -8.30
C ASP A 363 21.30 -27.87 -9.01
N GLN A 364 20.08 -28.37 -9.22
CA GLN A 364 19.84 -29.56 -10.04
C GLN A 364 20.27 -29.34 -11.50
N ALA A 365 19.88 -28.22 -12.11
CA ALA A 365 20.26 -27.88 -13.48
C ALA A 365 21.79 -27.76 -13.64
N ARG A 366 22.47 -27.15 -12.67
CA ARG A 366 23.93 -27.07 -12.62
C ARG A 366 24.59 -28.45 -12.51
N THR A 367 24.02 -29.33 -11.68
CA THR A 367 24.50 -30.71 -11.53
C THR A 367 24.35 -31.50 -12.84
N ILE A 368 23.21 -31.36 -13.53
CA ILE A 368 22.96 -31.99 -14.83
C ILE A 368 23.94 -31.46 -15.88
N ALA A 369 24.13 -30.13 -15.96
CA ALA A 369 25.11 -29.52 -16.85
C ALA A 369 26.51 -30.09 -16.60
N HIS A 370 26.99 -30.08 -15.35
CA HIS A 370 28.31 -30.63 -15.05
C HIS A 370 28.45 -32.12 -15.45
N HIS A 371 27.38 -32.91 -15.29
CA HIS A 371 27.38 -34.30 -15.72
C HIS A 371 27.44 -34.44 -17.25
N LEU A 372 26.65 -33.65 -18.00
CA LEU A 372 26.67 -33.64 -19.47
C LEU A 372 28.03 -33.20 -20.01
N ALA A 373 28.62 -32.15 -19.45
CA ALA A 373 29.95 -31.67 -19.83
C ALA A 373 31.03 -32.75 -19.64
N HIS A 374 30.95 -33.53 -18.55
CA HIS A 374 31.85 -34.66 -18.31
C HIS A 374 31.60 -35.85 -19.27
N LEU A 375 30.38 -36.04 -19.77
CA LEU A 375 30.09 -37.10 -20.75
C LEU A 375 30.55 -36.73 -22.17
N THR A 376 30.67 -35.43 -22.47
CA THR A 376 31.04 -34.92 -23.80
C THR A 376 32.52 -34.61 -23.98
N GLY A 377 33.24 -34.32 -22.89
CA GLY A 377 34.70 -34.11 -22.87
C GLY A 377 35.45 -35.38 -22.48
#